data_AF-A0A855FL74-F1
#
_entry.id   AF-A0A855FL74-F1
#
_cell.length_a   1.000
_cell.length_b   1.000
_cell.length_c   1.000
_cell.angle_alpha   90.00
_cell.angle_beta   90.00
_cell.angle_gamma   90.00
#
_symmetry.space_group_name_H-M   'P 1'
#
loop_
_entity.id
_entity.type
_entity.pdbx_description
1 polymer ?
#
loop_
_entity_poly.entity_id
_entity_poly.type
_entity_poly.pdbx_seq_one_letter_code
_entity_poly.pdbx_strand_id
1 'polypeptide(L)'
;MQRPLTYSELFLVKEIFGNAADWSQVQIVSGAWWLVHPHAAITCGNRIIFPPAYYIDDFTQDNLSRQAWLIHELMHVWQSQHGFPIILAGVCLALKAGYYQARAYHYPPIGTIKSLGQLNMEQQAQLAQDYFLALAGDKRHQPFLVHFRRLFKPLICHPDDRYLLPHY
;
A
#
# COMPACT_ATOMS: atom_id res chain seq x y z
N MET A 1 13.67 -16.69 -2.05
CA MET A 1 13.50 -16.66 -0.59
C MET A 1 12.09 -16.17 -0.29
N GLN A 2 11.43 -16.68 0.75
CA GLN A 2 10.13 -16.17 1.19
C GLN A 2 10.05 -16.21 2.72
N ARG A 3 9.35 -15.24 3.30
CA ARG A 3 9.14 -15.16 4.76
C ARG A 3 7.80 -14.50 5.08
N PRO A 4 7.22 -14.75 6.26
CA PRO A 4 6.14 -13.92 6.79
C PRO A 4 6.66 -12.51 7.13
N LEU A 5 5.73 -11.61 7.46
CA LEU A 5 6.09 -10.33 8.09
C LEU A 5 6.83 -10.58 9.40
N THR A 6 7.86 -9.78 9.67
CA THR A 6 8.53 -9.77 10.98
C THR A 6 7.58 -9.24 12.06
N TYR A 7 7.91 -9.43 13.34
CA TYR A 7 7.13 -8.84 14.43
C TYR A 7 7.11 -7.29 14.34
N SER A 8 8.26 -6.69 14.01
CA SER A 8 8.41 -5.24 13.84
C SER A 8 7.57 -4.72 12.68
N GLU A 9 7.59 -5.41 11.53
CA GLU A 9 6.74 -5.08 10.39
C GLU A 9 5.27 -5.22 10.76
N LEU A 10 4.86 -6.32 11.38
CA LEU A 10 3.47 -6.51 11.80
C LEU A 10 2.98 -5.39 12.73
N PHE A 11 3.85 -4.90 13.63
CA PHE A 11 3.54 -3.76 14.48
C PHE A 11 3.31 -2.49 13.63
N LEU A 12 4.23 -2.17 12.73
CA LEU A 12 4.13 -1.05 11.80
C LEU A 12 2.81 -1.07 11.00
N VAL A 13 2.45 -2.23 10.46
CA VAL A 13 1.23 -2.43 9.68
C VAL A 13 -0.01 -2.18 10.52
N LYS A 14 -0.03 -2.68 11.75
CA LYS A 14 -1.16 -2.49 12.67
C LYS A 14 -1.34 -1.04 13.10
N GLU A 15 -0.28 -0.22 13.12
CA GLU A 15 -0.42 1.22 13.39
C GLU A 15 -1.18 1.95 12.27
N ILE A 16 -1.02 1.51 11.02
CA ILE A 16 -1.66 2.15 9.85
C ILE A 16 -3.05 1.57 9.59
N PHE A 17 -3.14 0.25 9.54
CA PHE A 17 -4.31 -0.47 9.05
C PHE A 17 -5.07 -1.22 10.15
N GLY A 18 -4.54 -1.28 11.38
CA GLY A 18 -5.14 -2.10 12.44
C GLY A 18 -5.24 -3.57 12.01
N ASN A 19 -6.40 -4.17 12.24
CA ASN A 19 -6.70 -5.55 11.80
C ASN A 19 -7.54 -5.55 10.51
N ALA A 20 -7.32 -4.58 9.61
CA ALA A 20 -8.06 -4.48 8.36
C ALA A 20 -7.90 -5.68 7.44
N ALA A 21 -6.83 -6.46 7.57
CA ALA A 21 -6.58 -7.66 6.80
C ALA A 21 -5.99 -8.75 7.71
N ASP A 22 -6.00 -9.99 7.24
CA ASP A 22 -5.25 -11.07 7.88
C ASP A 22 -3.77 -10.99 7.49
N TRP A 23 -3.03 -10.19 8.25
CA TRP A 23 -1.59 -9.97 8.06
C TRP A 23 -0.76 -11.24 8.29
N SER A 24 -1.30 -12.26 8.98
CA SER A 24 -0.58 -13.51 9.23
C SER A 24 -0.40 -14.34 7.96
N GLN A 25 -1.26 -14.14 6.96
CA GLN A 25 -1.17 -14.81 5.67
C GLN A 25 -0.16 -14.15 4.72
N VAL A 26 0.36 -12.96 5.07
CA VAL A 26 1.23 -12.18 4.18
C VAL A 26 2.62 -12.78 4.09
N GLN A 27 3.15 -12.84 2.87
CA GLN A 27 4.49 -13.35 2.58
C GLN A 27 5.27 -12.32 1.76
N ILE A 28 6.46 -11.96 2.26
CA ILE A 28 7.46 -11.21 1.51
C ILE A 28 8.31 -12.20 0.73
N VAL A 29 8.39 -12.02 -0.58
CA VAL A 29 9.05 -12.94 -1.51
C VAL A 29 10.15 -12.21 -2.27
N SER A 30 11.36 -12.75 -2.26
CA SER A 30 12.40 -12.39 -3.22
C SER A 30 12.19 -13.21 -4.49
N GLY A 31 11.80 -12.55 -5.59
CA GLY A 31 11.34 -13.22 -6.80
C GLY A 31 11.81 -12.56 -8.10
N ALA A 32 11.77 -13.33 -9.19
CA ALA A 32 12.31 -12.94 -10.49
C ALA A 32 11.37 -12.08 -11.36
N TRP A 33 10.51 -11.25 -10.73
CA TRP A 33 9.62 -10.32 -11.47
C TRP A 33 10.40 -9.16 -12.14
N TRP A 34 11.65 -8.95 -11.73
CA TRP A 34 12.55 -7.93 -12.26
C TRP A 34 12.81 -8.00 -13.77
N LEU A 35 12.55 -9.16 -14.41
CA LEU A 35 12.70 -9.31 -15.87
C LEU A 35 11.72 -8.45 -16.67
N VAL A 36 10.60 -8.03 -16.07
CA VAL A 36 9.57 -7.20 -16.72
C VAL A 36 9.55 -5.78 -16.12
N HIS A 37 9.73 -5.65 -14.81
CA HIS A 37 9.80 -4.36 -14.12
C HIS A 37 10.93 -4.37 -13.06
N PRO A 38 12.17 -4.00 -13.42
CA PRO A 38 13.35 -4.20 -12.56
C PRO A 38 13.33 -3.39 -11.26
N HIS A 39 12.50 -2.34 -11.18
CA HIS A 39 12.44 -1.43 -10.03
C HIS A 39 11.11 -1.42 -9.29
N ALA A 40 10.19 -2.35 -9.61
CA ALA A 40 8.87 -2.39 -9.01
C ALA A 40 8.67 -3.67 -8.20
N ALA A 41 8.04 -3.53 -7.04
CA ALA A 41 7.42 -4.63 -6.34
C ALA A 41 6.05 -4.88 -6.98
N ILE A 42 5.56 -6.10 -6.81
CA ILE A 42 4.19 -6.45 -7.21
C ILE A 42 3.53 -7.21 -6.08
N THR A 43 2.27 -6.87 -5.83
CA THR A 43 1.43 -7.57 -4.88
C THR A 43 0.45 -8.48 -5.60
N CYS A 44 0.52 -9.77 -5.28
CA CYS A 44 -0.33 -10.83 -5.84
C CYS A 44 -0.99 -11.61 -4.70
N GLY A 45 -2.25 -11.31 -4.38
CA GLY A 45 -2.90 -11.93 -3.23
C GLY A 45 -2.21 -11.51 -1.92
N ASN A 46 -1.78 -12.49 -1.14
CA ASN A 46 -1.05 -12.28 0.11
C ASN A 46 0.48 -12.22 -0.09
N ARG A 47 0.98 -12.19 -1.33
CA ARG A 47 2.41 -12.24 -1.63
C ARG A 47 2.87 -10.90 -2.17
N ILE A 48 3.83 -10.28 -1.49
CA ILE A 48 4.53 -9.10 -1.97
C ILE A 48 5.87 -9.56 -2.53
N ILE A 49 6.05 -9.40 -3.84
CA ILE A 49 7.22 -9.88 -4.56
C ILE A 49 8.15 -8.69 -4.82
N PHE A 50 9.27 -8.66 -4.10
CA PHE A 50 10.33 -7.67 -4.29
C PHE A 50 11.41 -8.19 -5.26
N PRO A 51 12.00 -7.32 -6.09
CA PRO A 51 13.26 -7.62 -6.77
C PRO A 51 14.36 -8.00 -5.77
N PRO A 52 15.27 -8.93 -6.09
CA PRO A 52 16.32 -9.37 -5.15
C PRO A 52 17.17 -8.22 -4.58
N ALA A 53 17.43 -7.17 -5.37
CA ALA A 53 18.18 -5.99 -4.94
C ALA A 53 17.47 -5.12 -3.89
N TYR A 54 16.16 -5.33 -3.70
CA TYR A 54 15.31 -4.56 -2.77
C TYR A 54 14.64 -5.42 -1.71
N TYR A 55 14.89 -6.72 -1.72
CA TYR A 55 14.47 -7.60 -0.66
C TYR A 55 15.29 -7.32 0.61
N ILE A 56 14.59 -7.14 1.73
CA ILE A 56 15.19 -6.84 3.03
C ILE A 56 14.62 -7.84 4.05
N ASP A 57 15.47 -8.32 4.96
CA ASP A 57 15.07 -9.30 5.98
C ASP A 57 14.09 -8.71 7.00
N ASP A 58 14.22 -7.42 7.32
CA ASP A 58 13.28 -6.64 8.14
C ASP A 58 13.22 -5.19 7.64
N PHE A 59 12.13 -4.80 6.97
CA PHE A 59 12.01 -3.46 6.37
C PHE A 59 12.07 -2.34 7.42
N THR A 60 11.71 -2.61 8.68
CA THR A 60 11.78 -1.60 9.75
C THR A 60 13.22 -1.22 10.13
N GLN A 61 14.22 -2.01 9.72
CA GLN A 61 15.64 -1.72 9.96
C GLN A 61 16.28 -0.89 8.83
N ASP A 62 15.54 -0.66 7.73
CA ASP A 62 15.98 0.20 6.63
C ASP A 62 15.37 1.60 6.77
N ASN A 63 15.74 2.49 5.86
CA ASN A 63 15.30 3.87 5.81
C ASN A 63 13.77 4.01 5.65
N LEU A 64 13.25 5.18 6.02
CA LEU A 64 11.81 5.45 5.98
C LEU A 64 11.17 5.25 4.60
N SER A 65 11.90 5.51 3.51
CA SER A 65 11.36 5.28 2.17
C SER A 65 11.09 3.81 1.88
N ARG A 66 11.91 2.89 2.42
CA ARG A 66 11.70 1.44 2.31
C ARG A 66 10.53 0.97 3.14
N GLN A 67 10.42 1.47 4.36
CA GLN A 67 9.27 1.19 5.24
C GLN A 67 7.97 1.68 4.60
N ALA A 68 7.98 2.90 4.05
CA ALA A 68 6.85 3.49 3.36
C ALA A 68 6.45 2.67 2.11
N TRP A 69 7.43 2.17 1.36
CA TRP A 69 7.16 1.29 0.21
C TRP A 69 6.50 -0.04 0.64
N LEU A 70 6.93 -0.65 1.75
CA LEU A 70 6.24 -1.82 2.29
C LEU A 70 4.78 -1.51 2.64
N ILE A 71 4.51 -0.36 3.26
CA ILE A 71 3.14 0.09 3.59
C ILE A 71 2.28 0.28 2.33
N HIS A 72 2.85 0.81 1.23
CA HIS A 72 2.19 0.89 -0.07
C HIS A 72 1.73 -0.48 -0.55
N GLU A 73 2.64 -1.46 -0.60
CA GLU A 73 2.33 -2.81 -1.08
C GLU A 73 1.29 -3.53 -0.19
N LEU A 74 1.31 -3.29 1.12
CA LEU A 74 0.34 -3.87 2.03
C LEU A 74 -1.08 -3.32 1.86
N MET A 75 -1.22 -2.10 1.34
CA MET A 75 -2.54 -1.61 0.93
C MET A 75 -3.11 -2.47 -0.22
N HIS A 76 -2.26 -2.91 -1.15
CA HIS A 76 -2.67 -3.83 -2.21
C HIS A 76 -3.02 -5.23 -1.68
N VAL A 77 -2.33 -5.69 -0.63
CA VAL A 77 -2.71 -6.95 0.06
C VAL A 77 -4.11 -6.82 0.64
N TRP A 78 -4.39 -5.71 1.36
CA TRP A 78 -5.72 -5.46 1.90
C TRP A 78 -6.77 -5.47 0.78
N GLN A 79 -6.55 -4.71 -0.30
CA GLN A 79 -7.46 -4.68 -1.45
C GLN A 79 -7.69 -6.10 -2.00
N SER A 80 -6.63 -6.90 -2.17
CA SER A 80 -6.73 -8.27 -2.68
C SER A 80 -7.49 -9.21 -1.75
N GLN A 81 -7.27 -9.14 -0.42
CA GLN A 81 -8.01 -9.98 0.53
C GLN A 81 -9.52 -9.66 0.55
N HIS A 82 -9.89 -8.43 0.20
CA HIS A 82 -11.28 -7.98 0.13
C HIS A 82 -11.92 -8.20 -1.24
N GLY A 83 -11.24 -8.93 -2.13
CA GLY A 83 -11.77 -9.38 -3.42
C GLY A 83 -11.54 -8.41 -4.58
N PHE A 84 -10.69 -7.39 -4.41
CA PHE A 84 -10.35 -6.48 -5.50
C PHE A 84 -9.31 -7.11 -6.44
N PRO A 85 -9.56 -7.14 -7.76
CA PRO A 85 -8.70 -7.83 -8.72
C PRO A 85 -7.46 -7.00 -9.09
N ILE A 86 -6.48 -6.91 -8.19
CA ILE A 86 -5.28 -6.05 -8.30
C ILE A 86 -4.53 -6.21 -9.62
N ILE A 87 -4.26 -7.43 -10.06
CA ILE A 87 -3.49 -7.66 -11.30
C ILE A 87 -4.24 -7.12 -12.51
N LEU A 88 -5.55 -7.40 -12.61
CA LEU A 88 -6.39 -6.89 -13.70
C LEU A 88 -6.49 -5.37 -13.64
N ALA A 89 -6.69 -4.81 -12.45
CA ALA A 89 -6.72 -3.37 -12.22
C ALA A 89 -5.39 -2.71 -12.61
N GLY A 90 -4.25 -3.31 -12.27
CA GLY A 90 -2.91 -2.87 -12.65
C GLY A 90 -2.66 -2.92 -14.14
N VAL A 91 -3.09 -3.99 -14.81
CA VAL A 91 -3.05 -4.09 -16.27
C VAL A 91 -3.94 -3.04 -16.91
N CYS A 92 -5.19 -2.88 -16.45
CA CYS A 92 -6.10 -1.84 -16.94
C CYS A 92 -5.54 -0.44 -16.72
N LEU A 93 -4.94 -0.17 -15.56
CA LEU A 93 -4.31 1.10 -15.26
C LEU A 93 -3.08 1.30 -16.16
N ALA A 94 -2.21 0.31 -16.33
CA ALA A 94 -1.05 0.39 -17.21
C ALA A 94 -1.45 0.61 -18.68
N LEU A 95 -2.53 -0.01 -19.15
CA LEU A 95 -3.07 0.21 -20.50
C LEU A 95 -3.68 1.62 -20.65
N LYS A 96 -4.44 2.10 -19.66
CA LYS A 96 -4.95 3.49 -19.62
C LYS A 96 -3.82 4.51 -19.45
N ALA A 97 -2.77 4.14 -18.72
CA ALA A 97 -1.64 4.97 -18.32
C ALA A 97 -0.39 4.73 -19.15
N GLY A 98 -0.50 4.05 -20.31
CA GLY A 98 0.59 3.85 -21.29
C GLY A 98 1.22 5.15 -21.81
N TYR A 99 0.79 6.30 -21.30
CA TYR A 99 1.30 7.64 -21.55
C TYR A 99 1.46 8.52 -20.26
N TYR A 100 1.06 8.07 -19.05
CA TYR A 100 0.91 8.93 -17.84
C TYR A 100 1.10 8.22 -16.47
N GLN A 101 2.15 7.42 -16.28
CA GLN A 101 2.40 6.71 -15.01
C GLN A 101 2.34 7.59 -13.74
N ALA A 102 2.90 8.81 -13.75
CA ALA A 102 2.90 9.70 -12.59
C ALA A 102 1.50 10.14 -12.13
N ARG A 103 0.51 10.20 -13.04
CA ARG A 103 -0.86 10.65 -12.69
C ARG A 103 -1.63 9.62 -11.87
N ALA A 104 -1.30 8.33 -12.01
CA ALA A 104 -1.95 7.27 -11.24
C ALA A 104 -1.68 7.41 -9.74
N TYR A 105 -0.55 7.99 -9.35
CA TYR A 105 -0.14 8.19 -7.95
C TYR A 105 -0.58 9.54 -7.37
N HIS A 106 -0.91 10.51 -8.23
CA HIS A 106 -1.35 11.84 -7.78
C HIS A 106 -2.83 11.80 -7.37
N TYR A 107 -3.09 11.81 -6.06
CA TYR A 107 -4.43 11.97 -5.52
C TYR A 107 -4.81 13.47 -5.39
N PRO A 108 -6.11 13.83 -5.40
CA PRO A 108 -6.57 15.21 -5.17
C PRO A 108 -6.10 15.75 -3.82
N PRO A 109 -6.04 17.06 -3.57
CA PRO A 109 -5.64 17.60 -2.26
C PRO A 109 -6.37 16.89 -1.12
N ILE A 110 -5.64 16.35 -0.13
CA ILE A 110 -6.19 15.41 0.86
C ILE A 110 -7.45 15.92 1.61
N GLY A 111 -7.58 17.24 1.76
CA GLY A 111 -8.75 17.88 2.35
C GLY A 111 -10.06 17.71 1.55
N THR A 112 -9.98 17.39 0.26
CA THR A 112 -11.15 17.22 -0.62
C THR A 112 -11.63 15.78 -0.73
N ILE A 113 -10.79 14.81 -0.34
CA ILE A 113 -11.09 13.38 -0.41
C ILE A 113 -12.10 13.04 0.68
N LYS A 114 -13.26 12.49 0.34
CA LYS A 114 -14.30 12.16 1.32
C LYS A 114 -14.12 10.75 1.88
N SER A 115 -13.75 9.79 1.05
CA SER A 115 -13.49 8.39 1.42
C SER A 115 -12.39 7.76 0.55
N LEU A 116 -11.81 6.65 1.02
CA LEU A 116 -10.80 5.89 0.27
C LEU A 116 -11.35 5.37 -1.06
N GLY A 117 -12.61 4.91 -1.12
CA GLY A 117 -13.20 4.35 -2.34
C GLY A 117 -13.34 5.32 -3.52
N GLN A 118 -13.16 6.64 -3.30
CA GLN A 118 -13.12 7.63 -4.38
C GLN A 118 -11.81 7.60 -5.18
N LEU A 119 -10.81 6.86 -4.70
CA LEU A 119 -9.47 6.83 -5.24
C LEU A 119 -9.24 5.52 -5.99
N ASN A 120 -8.36 5.59 -6.99
CA ASN A 120 -7.88 4.38 -7.65
C ASN A 120 -6.96 3.58 -6.70
N MET A 121 -6.64 2.33 -7.07
CA MET A 121 -5.86 1.44 -6.20
C MET A 121 -4.47 1.99 -5.80
N GLU A 122 -3.78 2.69 -6.72
CA GLU A 122 -2.46 3.28 -6.49
C GLU A 122 -2.54 4.54 -5.64
N GLN A 123 -3.57 5.36 -5.81
CA GLN A 123 -3.83 6.53 -4.98
C GLN A 123 -4.12 6.15 -3.53
N GLN A 124 -4.84 5.05 -3.31
CA GLN A 124 -5.07 4.51 -1.96
C GLN A 124 -3.76 4.05 -1.31
N ALA A 125 -2.93 3.33 -2.06
CA ALA A 125 -1.63 2.85 -1.59
C ALA A 125 -0.66 4.01 -1.32
N GLN A 126 -0.64 5.03 -2.19
CA GLN A 126 0.11 6.27 -1.98
C GLN A 126 -0.37 7.02 -0.73
N LEU A 127 -1.67 7.10 -0.47
CA LEU A 127 -2.19 7.69 0.77
C LEU A 127 -1.73 6.93 2.02
N ALA A 128 -1.66 5.60 1.96
CA ALA A 128 -1.16 4.79 3.08
C ALA A 128 0.33 5.06 3.34
N GLN A 129 1.12 5.13 2.27
CA GLN A 129 2.53 5.52 2.31
C GLN A 129 2.72 6.89 2.98
N ASP A 130 1.98 7.89 2.52
CA ASP A 130 2.08 9.26 3.03
C ASP A 130 1.57 9.39 4.47
N TYR A 131 0.57 8.59 4.86
CA TYR A 131 0.11 8.52 6.25
C TYR A 131 1.21 7.97 7.16
N PHE A 132 1.87 6.89 6.76
CA PHE A 132 3.02 6.36 7.49
C PHE A 132 4.13 7.41 7.64
N LEU A 133 4.50 8.10 6.56
CA LEU A 133 5.51 9.16 6.60
C LEU A 133 5.10 10.31 7.54
N ALA A 134 3.82 10.68 7.58
CA ALA A 134 3.30 11.67 8.51
C ALA A 134 3.46 11.25 9.98
N LEU A 135 3.21 9.97 10.30
CA LEU A 135 3.42 9.42 11.65
C LEU A 135 4.91 9.36 12.01
N ALA A 136 5.78 9.07 11.05
CA ALA A 136 7.23 9.08 11.20
C ALA A 136 7.83 10.50 11.32
N GLY A 137 7.00 11.55 11.25
CA GLY A 137 7.44 12.94 11.44
C GLY A 137 7.95 13.63 10.18
N ASP A 138 7.64 13.11 8.99
CA ASP A 138 7.96 13.80 7.74
C ASP A 138 7.22 15.14 7.65
N LYS A 139 7.98 16.24 7.63
CA LYS A 139 7.44 17.61 7.68
C LYS A 139 6.50 17.95 6.52
N ARG A 140 6.56 17.25 5.39
CA ARG A 140 5.70 17.49 4.24
C ARG A 140 4.29 16.95 4.47
N HIS A 141 4.17 15.84 5.19
CA HIS A 141 2.91 15.11 5.40
C HIS A 141 2.33 15.32 6.79
N GLN A 142 3.16 15.59 7.79
CA GLN A 142 2.76 15.80 9.19
C GLN A 142 1.63 16.84 9.38
N PRO A 143 1.57 17.99 8.65
CA PRO A 143 0.46 18.93 8.76
C PRO A 143 -0.91 18.35 8.39
N PHE A 144 -0.94 17.25 7.63
CA PHE A 144 -2.16 16.60 7.16
C PHE A 144 -2.58 15.38 7.99
N LEU A 145 -1.90 15.10 9.11
CA LEU A 145 -2.14 13.91 9.93
C LEU A 145 -3.61 13.70 10.33
N VAL A 146 -4.33 14.78 10.63
CA VAL A 146 -5.77 14.72 10.95
C VAL A 146 -6.62 14.21 9.78
N HIS A 147 -6.24 14.54 8.54
CA HIS A 147 -6.94 14.10 7.34
C HIS A 147 -6.67 12.62 7.06
N PHE A 148 -5.42 12.18 7.18
CA PHE A 148 -5.09 10.76 7.06
C PHE A 148 -5.84 9.92 8.09
N ARG A 149 -5.80 10.30 9.38
CA ARG A 149 -6.54 9.61 10.44
C ARG A 149 -8.03 9.54 10.14
N ARG A 150 -8.63 10.61 9.64
CA ARG A 150 -10.05 10.61 9.23
C ARG A 150 -10.32 9.62 8.10
N LEU A 151 -9.45 9.56 7.09
CA LEU A 151 -9.62 8.68 5.92
C LEU A 151 -9.40 7.19 6.24
N PHE A 152 -8.46 6.88 7.13
CA PHE A 152 -8.14 5.50 7.53
C PHE A 152 -8.99 4.98 8.69
N LYS A 153 -9.67 5.86 9.45
CA LYS A 153 -10.55 5.42 10.56
C LYS A 153 -11.62 4.40 10.14
N PRO A 154 -12.37 4.58 9.03
CA PRO A 154 -13.34 3.58 8.58
C PRO A 154 -12.70 2.22 8.30
N LEU A 155 -11.51 2.20 7.70
CA LEU A 155 -10.76 0.98 7.41
C LEU A 155 -10.44 0.18 8.68
N ILE A 156 -10.08 0.88 9.76
CA ILE A 156 -9.76 0.27 11.05
C ILE A 156 -11.03 -0.18 11.80
N CYS A 157 -12.08 0.63 11.76
CA CYS A 157 -13.33 0.36 12.49
C CYS A 157 -14.23 -0.68 11.80
N HIS A 158 -14.17 -0.75 10.47
CA HIS A 158 -15.02 -1.58 9.62
C HIS A 158 -14.13 -2.23 8.55
N PRO A 159 -13.31 -3.22 8.95
CA PRO A 159 -12.29 -3.81 8.07
C PRO A 159 -12.89 -4.43 6.81
N ASP A 160 -14.08 -5.02 6.92
CA ASP A 160 -14.79 -5.68 5.82
C ASP A 160 -15.59 -4.72 4.91
N ASP A 161 -15.51 -3.40 5.13
CA ASP A 161 -16.27 -2.42 4.34
C ASP A 161 -15.72 -2.29 2.91
N ARG A 162 -16.38 -2.99 1.98
CA ARG A 162 -16.01 -2.99 0.56
C ARG A 162 -16.26 -1.66 -0.15
N TYR A 163 -17.00 -0.72 0.43
CA TYR A 163 -17.14 0.63 -0.13
C TYR A 163 -15.84 1.46 -0.02
N LEU A 164 -14.86 0.96 0.74
CA LEU A 164 -13.52 1.54 0.79
C LEU A 164 -12.64 1.07 -0.36
N LEU A 165 -13.02 0.02 -1.10
CA LEU A 165 -12.27 -0.44 -2.26
C LEU A 165 -12.37 0.57 -3.42
N PRO A 166 -11.36 0.61 -4.31
CA PRO A 166 -11.43 1.45 -5.50
C PRO A 166 -12.65 1.10 -6.37
N HIS A 167 -13.28 2.13 -6.94
CA HIS A 167 -14.32 1.97 -7.95
C HIS A 167 -13.77 2.37 -9.33
N TYR A 168 -13.93 1.51 -10.34
CA TYR A 168 -13.59 1.77 -11.73
C TYR A 168 -14.79 1.66 -12.66
#